data_AF-A0A0C2HI51-F1
#
_entry.id   AF-A0A0C2HI51-F1
#
_cell.length_a   1.000
_cell.length_b   1.000
_cell.length_c   1.000
_cell.angle_alpha   90.00
_cell.angle_beta   90.00
_cell.angle_gamma   90.00
#
_symmetry.space_group_name_H-M   'P 1'
#
loop_
_entity.id
_entity.type
_entity.pdbx_description
1 polymer ?
#
loop_
_entity_poly.entity_id
_entity_poly.type
_entity_poly.pdbx_seq_one_letter_code
_entity_poly.pdbx_strand_id
1 'polypeptide(L)'
;MRAKKLGCQNKKFGMAEIIKKGVTDAVFSDRKLPVVRFGLQNQDQIYKLSHRICPLLCTWLIETSIRADFDKLPYRAFNIDGCICIDTHGRRHNFCYRSEGNSSAFGKKFSCGHLEKLEDLGLLDTSTRVNFTEDLDPVFVTAFSQSHFLEGKRLVASIRAFYKTARIVVYDIGLSKKSAIRVKRWCYVEYRQFNFEDHPRYFRQLFTFRWKPIVIAEALRDFGVIWYMDTSVILQKGDLRHIYALIKCRQTPRISLPIPSVQQRDMRELHWQDTHSWDTVQWTANLEECRKATYLLHSFTGHGIYAATDPSLYSFFPVSVDELRKPKAKMYEAGSVLCALEEKCMGTEIIPNTCEFNRSDPYSSFAQCHRYDQSVVNVLLADAYYYDRRYYTSEITDFFRIQRFISRPVKNRELKCI
;
A
#
# COMPACT_ATOMS: atom_id res chain seq x y z
N MET A 1 -21.02 -71.23 -4.75
CA MET A 1 -22.00 -70.68 -3.78
C MET A 1 -22.72 -69.53 -4.49
N ARG A 2 -23.84 -69.71 -5.23
CA ARG A 2 -25.28 -69.64 -4.82
C ARG A 2 -25.53 -68.59 -3.71
N ALA A 3 -26.47 -67.63 -3.77
CA ALA A 3 -27.63 -67.31 -4.64
C ALA A 3 -27.97 -65.79 -4.45
N LYS A 4 -28.28 -65.00 -5.49
CA LYS A 4 -29.59 -64.66 -6.13
C LYS A 4 -30.67 -63.92 -5.28
N LYS A 5 -30.89 -62.64 -5.66
CA LYS A 5 -32.14 -61.88 -5.96
C LYS A 5 -33.36 -61.87 -5.01
N LEU A 6 -33.89 -60.64 -4.81
CA LEU A 6 -35.26 -60.09 -5.05
C LEU A 6 -35.18 -58.58 -4.68
N GLY A 7 -35.71 -57.56 -5.35
CA GLY A 7 -36.67 -57.43 -6.45
C GLY A 7 -38.03 -56.91 -5.97
N CYS A 8 -38.31 -55.59 -6.02
CA CYS A 8 -39.65 -55.05 -6.31
C CYS A 8 -39.63 -53.55 -6.69
N GLN A 9 -40.51 -53.22 -7.64
CA GLN A 9 -40.65 -51.96 -8.37
C GLN A 9 -41.87 -51.13 -7.90
N ASN A 10 -41.93 -49.89 -8.44
CA ASN A 10 -43.12 -49.13 -8.90
C ASN A 10 -44.01 -48.40 -7.87
N LYS A 11 -44.07 -47.05 -7.96
CA LYS A 11 -45.14 -46.33 -8.71
C LYS A 11 -45.02 -44.80 -8.58
N LYS A 12 -45.23 -44.12 -9.71
CA LYS A 12 -45.61 -42.70 -9.83
C LYS A 12 -47.01 -42.47 -9.25
N PHE A 13 -47.27 -41.28 -8.70
CA PHE A 13 -48.50 -40.50 -8.91
C PHE A 13 -48.19 -39.02 -8.64
N GLY A 14 -48.68 -38.13 -9.49
CA GLY A 14 -48.78 -36.69 -9.24
C GLY A 14 -50.23 -36.25 -9.40
N MET A 15 -50.58 -35.06 -8.88
CA MET A 15 -51.51 -34.08 -9.47
C MET A 15 -51.93 -32.98 -8.47
N ALA A 16 -52.08 -31.77 -9.04
CA ALA A 16 -53.12 -30.75 -8.80
C ALA A 16 -53.14 -29.91 -7.51
N GLU A 17 -52.68 -28.66 -7.64
CA GLU A 17 -53.44 -27.39 -7.77
C GLU A 17 -54.86 -27.20 -7.15
N ILE A 18 -55.22 -25.90 -7.01
CA ILE A 18 -56.52 -25.21 -6.78
C ILE A 18 -57.01 -25.15 -5.29
N ILE A 19 -57.52 -24.08 -4.63
CA ILE A 19 -58.28 -22.81 -4.88
C ILE A 19 -57.99 -21.89 -3.64
N LYS A 20 -57.58 -20.60 -3.66
CA LYS A 20 -58.16 -19.27 -4.06
C LYS A 20 -59.34 -18.69 -3.23
N LYS A 21 -59.21 -17.37 -2.91
CA LYS A 21 -60.20 -16.32 -2.52
C LYS A 21 -60.35 -16.02 -1.01
N GLY A 22 -60.49 -14.76 -0.55
CA GLY A 22 -60.71 -13.46 -1.23
C GLY A 22 -60.22 -12.28 -0.36
N VAL A 23 -59.73 -11.19 -0.95
CA VAL A 23 -60.46 -9.95 -1.33
C VAL A 23 -60.86 -9.09 -0.13
N THR A 24 -60.16 -7.97 0.10
CA THR A 24 -60.66 -6.58 -0.12
C THR A 24 -59.63 -5.53 0.30
N ASP A 25 -59.50 -4.52 -0.55
CA ASP A 25 -58.85 -3.22 -0.34
C ASP A 25 -59.43 -2.40 0.82
N ALA A 26 -58.62 -1.54 1.44
CA ALA A 26 -59.06 -0.22 1.91
C ALA A 26 -57.85 0.72 2.17
N VAL A 27 -57.73 1.74 1.31
CA VAL A 27 -57.00 2.99 1.54
C VAL A 27 -57.95 3.95 2.27
N PHE A 28 -57.47 4.70 3.29
CA PHE A 28 -57.67 6.16 3.52
C PHE A 28 -57.52 6.61 4.99
N SER A 29 -56.87 7.78 5.13
CA SER A 29 -57.15 8.91 6.03
C SER A 29 -56.46 9.06 7.40
N ASP A 30 -55.64 10.12 7.47
CA ASP A 30 -55.43 11.08 8.56
C ASP A 30 -56.49 11.11 9.69
N ARG A 31 -56.03 11.17 10.95
CA ARG A 31 -56.13 12.35 11.88
C ARG A 31 -55.97 11.97 13.38
N LYS A 32 -55.10 12.75 14.03
CA LYS A 32 -55.18 13.34 15.40
C LYS A 32 -55.01 12.48 16.67
N LEU A 33 -54.04 12.96 17.47
CA LEU A 33 -53.78 12.79 18.91
C LEU A 33 -54.99 13.07 19.82
N PRO A 34 -54.89 12.68 21.11
CA PRO A 34 -54.76 13.72 22.14
C PRO A 34 -53.63 13.50 23.18
N VAL A 35 -53.32 14.63 23.81
CA VAL A 35 -52.32 14.98 24.83
C VAL A 35 -52.93 14.94 26.23
N VAL A 36 -52.17 14.53 27.28
CA VAL A 36 -52.09 15.10 28.67
C VAL A 36 -50.79 14.51 29.30
N ARG A 37 -49.65 15.18 29.54
CA ARG A 37 -49.19 16.31 30.42
C ARG A 37 -49.09 16.03 31.94
N PHE A 38 -47.86 16.16 32.48
CA PHE A 38 -47.38 16.98 33.63
C PHE A 38 -45.85 16.72 33.75
N GLY A 39 -44.89 17.64 33.93
CA GLY A 39 -44.88 19.08 34.17
C GLY A 39 -43.82 19.45 35.24
N LEU A 40 -42.61 19.84 34.79
CA LEU A 40 -41.68 20.91 35.29
C LEU A 40 -41.32 20.98 36.81
N GLN A 41 -40.06 21.11 37.25
CA GLN A 41 -39.19 22.33 37.37
C GLN A 41 -37.98 21.89 38.27
N ASN A 42 -36.73 22.37 38.24
CA ASN A 42 -36.14 23.70 38.05
C ASN A 42 -34.62 23.58 37.73
N GLN A 43 -34.11 24.61 37.05
CA GLN A 43 -32.70 24.92 36.80
C GLN A 43 -32.28 26.11 37.70
N ASP A 44 -31.02 26.08 38.16
CA ASP A 44 -30.18 27.18 38.67
C ASP A 44 -30.61 27.97 39.92
N GLN A 45 -29.76 27.91 40.97
CA GLN A 45 -29.13 29.09 41.63
C GLN A 45 -28.33 28.73 42.91
N ILE A 46 -27.15 29.39 43.02
CA ILE A 46 -26.33 29.69 44.22
C ILE A 46 -25.10 28.78 44.51
N TYR A 47 -24.07 29.02 43.70
CA TYR A 47 -22.72 29.47 44.09
C TYR A 47 -22.32 29.54 45.58
N LYS A 48 -21.09 29.06 45.83
CA LYS A 48 -20.14 29.37 46.93
C LYS A 48 -20.35 28.64 48.27
N LEU A 49 -19.65 27.52 48.42
CA LEU A 49 -18.59 27.45 49.43
C LEU A 49 -17.38 26.72 48.85
N SER A 50 -16.31 27.48 48.71
CA SER A 50 -15.05 27.12 48.10
C SER A 50 -14.04 26.61 49.13
N HIS A 51 -13.15 25.75 48.66
CA HIS A 51 -11.76 25.55 49.12
C HIS A 51 -11.49 24.77 50.41
N ARG A 52 -10.91 23.57 50.22
CA ARG A 52 -9.57 23.12 50.65
C ARG A 52 -9.58 21.59 50.48
N ILE A 53 -8.98 20.98 49.46
CA ILE A 53 -7.53 20.71 49.32
C ILE A 53 -7.21 20.46 47.83
N CYS A 54 -6.00 20.86 47.45
CA CYS A 54 -5.39 20.92 46.12
C CYS A 54 -5.25 19.57 45.36
N PRO A 55 -4.93 19.64 44.04
CA PRO A 55 -5.18 18.63 43.02
C PRO A 55 -3.95 17.78 42.68
N LEU A 56 -4.18 16.55 42.21
CA LEU A 56 -3.25 15.83 41.33
C LEU A 56 -4.04 14.95 40.34
N LEU A 57 -3.86 15.29 39.05
CA LEU A 57 -3.90 14.42 37.87
C LEU A 57 -5.26 14.00 37.29
N CYS A 58 -5.96 14.99 36.72
CA CYS A 58 -6.57 14.84 35.40
C CYS A 58 -5.46 14.67 34.34
N THR A 59 -5.24 13.44 33.86
CA THR A 59 -4.73 13.08 32.51
C THR A 59 -4.58 11.56 32.43
N TRP A 60 -5.65 10.83 32.18
CA TRP A 60 -5.57 9.44 31.70
C TRP A 60 -6.77 9.15 30.80
N LEU A 61 -6.48 8.52 29.65
CA LEU A 61 -7.39 7.99 28.60
C LEU A 61 -7.54 8.78 27.29
N ILE A 62 -6.50 9.49 26.84
CA ILE A 62 -6.26 9.68 25.40
C ILE A 62 -4.76 9.53 25.16
N GLU A 63 -4.30 8.33 24.79
CA GLU A 63 -3.10 8.05 23.96
C GLU A 63 -2.76 6.56 24.00
N THR A 64 -3.20 5.79 23.01
CA THR A 64 -2.53 4.54 22.61
C THR A 64 -2.46 4.47 21.08
N SER A 65 -1.51 5.22 20.55
CA SER A 65 -0.85 4.89 19.28
C SER A 65 0.56 5.47 19.34
N ILE A 66 1.51 4.59 19.67
CA ILE A 66 2.92 4.67 19.29
C ILE A 66 3.57 6.04 19.61
N ARG A 67 3.84 6.27 20.89
CA ARG A 67 4.97 7.08 21.35
C ARG A 67 5.70 6.24 22.39
N ALA A 68 6.84 5.69 22.00
CA ALA A 68 7.84 5.30 22.97
C ALA A 68 8.50 6.61 23.44
N ASP A 69 8.24 6.98 24.69
CA ASP A 69 9.04 7.96 25.42
C ASP A 69 10.49 7.45 25.46
N PHE A 70 11.32 8.00 24.59
CA PHE A 70 12.77 7.95 24.70
C PHE A 70 13.19 9.06 25.66
N ASP A 71 12.94 8.89 26.95
CA ASP A 71 13.68 9.60 27.99
C ASP A 71 13.63 8.77 29.28
N LYS A 72 14.83 8.44 29.79
CA LYS A 72 15.14 7.70 31.03
C LYS A 72 15.33 6.18 30.92
N LEU A 73 16.40 5.78 30.24
CA LEU A 73 17.23 4.63 30.62
C LEU A 73 18.71 5.05 30.52
N PRO A 74 19.62 4.54 31.38
CA PRO A 74 21.02 4.96 31.35
C PRO A 74 21.69 4.32 30.13
N TYR A 75 21.61 5.02 29.00
CA TYR A 75 22.24 4.61 27.76
C TYR A 75 23.75 4.81 27.92
N ARG A 76 24.52 3.71 27.84
CA ARG A 76 25.91 3.82 27.41
C ARG A 76 25.91 4.61 26.11
N ALA A 77 26.59 5.75 26.10
CA ALA A 77 26.69 6.65 24.96
C ALA A 77 27.35 5.93 23.78
N PHE A 78 26.54 5.30 22.94
CA PHE A 78 26.91 4.94 21.57
C PHE A 78 26.73 6.21 20.73
N ASN A 79 27.71 6.55 19.91
CA ASN A 79 27.85 7.87 19.28
C ASN A 79 26.78 8.14 18.19
N ILE A 80 25.57 8.50 18.62
CA ILE A 80 24.41 8.87 17.80
C ILE A 80 24.68 10.13 16.95
N ASP A 81 25.66 10.95 17.32
CA ASP A 81 25.98 12.19 16.59
C ASP A 81 26.45 11.93 15.16
N GLY A 82 27.03 10.74 14.88
CA GLY A 82 27.43 10.35 13.53
C GLY A 82 26.27 10.27 12.54
N CYS A 83 25.05 9.98 13.00
CA CYS A 83 23.88 9.75 12.16
C CYS A 83 23.02 10.99 11.93
N ILE A 84 23.27 12.07 12.66
CA ILE A 84 22.43 13.26 12.61
C ILE A 84 22.81 14.15 11.43
N CYS A 85 21.78 14.66 10.76
CA CYS A 85 21.84 15.76 9.82
C CYS A 85 21.00 16.91 10.38
N ILE A 86 21.46 18.14 10.21
CA ILE A 86 20.77 19.33 10.71
C ILE A 86 20.34 20.13 9.50
N ASP A 87 19.04 20.47 9.43
CA ASP A 87 18.54 21.29 8.33
C ASP A 87 18.82 22.79 8.52
N THR A 88 18.45 23.59 7.52
CA THR A 88 18.64 25.06 7.52
C THR A 88 17.90 25.75 8.68
N HIS A 89 16.89 25.11 9.26
CA HIS A 89 16.10 25.59 10.39
C HIS A 89 16.64 25.11 11.75
N GLY A 90 17.76 24.37 11.77
CA GLY A 90 18.35 23.82 13.00
C GLY A 90 17.65 22.56 13.53
N ARG A 91 16.70 21.96 12.80
CA ARG A 91 16.04 20.71 13.21
C ARG A 91 16.96 19.53 12.94
N ARG A 92 17.00 18.59 13.89
CA ARG A 92 17.85 17.39 13.83
C ARG A 92 17.08 16.23 13.20
N HIS A 93 17.66 15.63 12.18
CA HIS A 93 17.10 14.48 11.45
C HIS A 93 18.05 13.29 11.50
N ASN A 94 17.52 12.09 11.71
CA ASN A 94 18.32 10.87 11.71
C ASN A 94 18.43 10.29 10.30
N PHE A 95 19.65 10.22 9.78
CA PHE A 95 19.96 9.73 8.43
C PHE A 95 20.62 8.34 8.45
N CYS A 96 20.51 7.61 9.56
CA CYS A 96 20.82 6.19 9.61
C CYS A 96 19.51 5.42 9.78
N TYR A 97 19.28 4.40 8.94
CA TYR A 97 18.15 3.51 9.15
C TYR A 97 18.33 2.72 10.45
N ARG A 98 17.24 2.56 11.19
CA ARG A 98 17.16 1.75 12.40
C ARG A 98 16.16 0.64 12.17
N SER A 99 16.56 -0.61 12.36
CA SER A 99 15.66 -1.74 12.18
C SER A 99 14.64 -1.82 13.32
N GLU A 100 13.39 -2.15 12.98
CA GLU A 100 12.32 -2.37 13.95
C GLU A 100 12.56 -3.63 14.79
N GLY A 101 13.17 -4.66 14.20
CA GLY A 101 13.46 -5.93 14.87
C GLY A 101 14.71 -5.88 15.76
N ASN A 102 15.64 -4.97 15.48
CA ASN A 102 16.87 -4.80 16.26
C ASN A 102 17.22 -3.32 16.40
N SER A 103 16.70 -2.70 17.46
CA SER A 103 16.87 -1.28 17.72
C SER A 103 18.32 -0.85 18.02
N SER A 104 19.25 -1.80 18.16
CA SER A 104 20.69 -1.56 18.34
C SER A 104 21.48 -1.57 17.02
N ALA A 105 20.87 -2.04 15.93
CA ALA A 105 21.50 -2.08 14.61
C ALA A 105 21.20 -0.80 13.82
N PHE A 106 22.26 -0.13 13.36
CA PHE A 106 22.18 1.10 12.56
C PHE A 106 22.81 0.88 11.20
N GLY A 107 22.10 1.34 10.17
CA GLY A 107 22.60 1.36 8.81
C GLY A 107 23.63 2.45 8.59
N LYS A 108 24.35 2.35 7.49
CA LYS A 108 25.23 3.40 7.00
C LYS A 108 24.45 4.71 6.84
N LYS A 109 25.07 5.81 7.28
CA LYS A 109 24.51 7.16 7.16
C LYS A 109 24.32 7.54 5.69
N PHE A 110 23.13 8.02 5.35
CA PHE A 110 22.84 8.72 4.10
C PHE A 110 23.49 10.11 4.10
N SER A 111 23.85 10.63 2.92
CA SER A 111 24.39 11.99 2.83
C SER A 111 23.40 13.04 3.35
N CYS A 112 23.86 13.95 4.20
CA CYS A 112 23.06 15.10 4.63
C CYS A 112 22.73 16.06 3.47
N GLY A 113 23.45 15.96 2.34
CA GLY A 113 23.15 16.73 1.13
C GLY A 113 21.78 16.41 0.52
N HIS A 114 21.11 15.33 0.95
CA HIS A 114 19.76 14.99 0.51
C HIS A 114 18.66 15.75 1.27
N LEU A 115 19.00 16.48 2.35
CA LEU A 115 18.02 17.17 3.21
C LEU A 115 17.09 18.10 2.43
N GLU A 116 17.64 19.00 1.62
CA GLU A 116 16.87 19.97 0.83
C GLU A 116 15.85 19.26 -0.08
N LYS A 117 16.30 18.22 -0.79
CA LYS A 117 15.43 17.45 -1.66
C LYS A 117 14.33 16.70 -0.90
N LEU A 118 14.62 16.19 0.30
CA LEU A 118 13.61 15.54 1.15
C LEU A 118 12.60 16.56 1.71
N GLU A 119 13.06 17.77 2.04
CA GLU A 119 12.19 18.86 2.48
C GLU A 119 11.24 19.29 1.35
N ASP A 120 11.76 19.49 0.14
CA ASP A 120 10.96 19.83 -1.05
C ASP A 120 9.90 18.78 -1.37
N LEU A 121 10.19 17.52 -1.10
CA LEU A 121 9.27 16.39 -1.27
C LEU A 121 8.30 16.22 -0.09
N GLY A 122 8.42 17.03 0.97
CA GLY A 122 7.59 16.93 2.17
C GLY A 122 7.85 15.67 3.00
N LEU A 123 9.06 15.09 2.91
CA LEU A 123 9.40 13.81 3.55
C LEU A 123 10.09 13.96 4.91
N LEU A 124 10.45 15.18 5.32
CA LEU A 124 11.05 15.45 6.63
C LEU A 124 10.02 15.68 7.73
N ASP A 125 8.78 16.04 7.38
CA ASP A 125 7.70 16.25 8.34
C ASP A 125 6.78 15.03 8.38
N THR A 126 6.63 14.46 9.58
CA THR A 126 5.76 13.29 9.83
C THR A 126 4.42 13.69 10.46
N SER A 127 4.18 14.99 10.69
CA SER A 127 3.00 15.50 11.39
C SER A 127 1.73 15.51 10.53
N THR A 128 1.85 15.41 9.20
CA THR A 128 0.73 15.34 8.27
C THR A 128 0.08 13.94 8.29
N ARG A 129 -0.74 13.69 9.32
CA ARG A 129 -1.70 12.59 9.26
C ARG A 129 -2.70 12.90 8.16
N VAL A 130 -2.68 12.13 7.07
CA VAL A 130 -3.76 12.15 6.08
C VAL A 130 -5.04 11.78 6.83
N ASN A 131 -5.91 12.77 7.03
CA ASN A 131 -7.16 12.57 7.71
C ASN A 131 -8.10 11.91 6.70
N PHE A 132 -8.30 10.59 6.83
CA PHE A 132 -9.10 9.82 5.88
C PHE A 132 -10.61 10.08 5.99
N THR A 133 -11.03 11.23 6.49
CA THR A 133 -12.44 11.58 6.73
C THR A 133 -13.25 11.75 5.43
N GLU A 134 -12.58 11.84 4.28
CA GLU A 134 -13.20 11.91 2.96
C GLU A 134 -13.18 10.57 2.23
N ASP A 135 -14.04 10.41 1.22
CA ASP A 135 -13.93 9.30 0.29
C ASP A 135 -12.56 9.33 -0.39
N LEU A 136 -11.84 8.21 -0.35
CA LEU A 136 -10.56 8.07 -1.05
C LEU A 136 -10.81 8.30 -2.54
N ASP A 137 -10.30 9.42 -3.07
CA ASP A 137 -10.27 9.73 -4.50
C ASP A 137 -8.83 9.65 -5.03
N PRO A 138 -8.29 8.43 -5.24
CA PRO A 138 -6.88 8.27 -5.58
C PRO A 138 -6.60 8.71 -7.03
N VAL A 139 -5.54 9.50 -7.21
CA VAL A 139 -5.06 9.89 -8.55
C VAL A 139 -4.24 8.75 -9.17
N PHE A 140 -4.53 8.39 -10.42
CA PHE A 140 -3.72 7.40 -11.15
C PHE A 140 -2.43 8.04 -11.66
N VAL A 141 -1.30 7.40 -11.39
CA VAL A 141 0.03 7.91 -11.74
C VAL A 141 0.79 6.82 -12.51
N THR A 142 1.44 7.22 -13.59
CA THR A 142 2.34 6.33 -14.34
C THR A 142 3.47 7.14 -14.95
N ALA A 143 4.54 6.47 -15.34
CA ALA A 143 5.67 7.07 -16.01
C ALA A 143 6.19 6.15 -17.11
N PHE A 144 6.59 6.73 -18.25
CA PHE A 144 7.18 5.95 -19.32
C PHE A 144 8.00 6.78 -20.31
N SER A 145 8.99 6.11 -20.91
CA SER A 145 9.80 6.63 -21.99
C SER A 145 9.24 6.19 -23.35
N GLN A 146 9.89 6.62 -24.43
CA GLN A 146 9.45 6.32 -25.79
C GLN A 146 9.33 4.81 -26.08
N SER A 147 10.20 3.98 -25.48
CA SER A 147 10.18 2.53 -25.68
C SER A 147 8.94 1.85 -25.11
N HIS A 148 8.27 2.49 -24.13
CA HIS A 148 7.07 1.97 -23.46
C HIS A 148 5.82 2.82 -23.78
N PHE A 149 5.87 3.67 -24.81
CA PHE A 149 4.78 4.59 -25.14
C PHE A 149 3.46 3.87 -25.41
N LEU A 150 3.52 2.72 -26.10
CA LEU A 150 2.33 2.01 -26.50
C LEU A 150 1.72 1.21 -25.33
N GLU A 151 2.56 0.69 -24.43
CA GLU A 151 2.18 0.06 -23.16
C GLU A 151 1.51 1.10 -22.26
N GLY A 152 2.12 2.28 -22.11
CA GLY A 152 1.54 3.41 -21.38
C GLY A 152 0.19 3.86 -21.97
N LYS A 153 0.09 3.95 -23.30
CA LYS A 153 -1.18 4.22 -24.00
C LYS A 153 -2.27 3.18 -23.64
N ARG A 154 -1.90 1.90 -23.54
CA ARG A 154 -2.82 0.81 -23.18
C ARG A 154 -3.24 0.86 -21.73
N LEU A 155 -2.33 1.16 -20.80
CA LEU A 155 -2.67 1.38 -19.41
C LEU A 155 -3.71 2.50 -19.28
N VAL A 156 -3.45 3.67 -19.87
CA VAL A 156 -4.39 4.81 -19.85
C VAL A 156 -5.75 4.44 -20.43
N ALA A 157 -5.79 3.71 -21.55
CA ALA A 157 -7.04 3.23 -22.13
C ALA A 157 -7.79 2.25 -21.21
N SER A 158 -7.07 1.36 -20.51
CA SER A 158 -7.69 0.43 -19.56
C SER A 158 -8.26 1.15 -18.33
N ILE A 159 -7.58 2.19 -17.83
CA ILE A 159 -8.12 3.06 -16.77
C ILE A 159 -9.39 3.75 -17.27
N ARG A 160 -9.37 4.35 -18.47
CA ARG A 160 -10.52 5.03 -19.08
C ARG A 160 -11.70 4.09 -19.38
N ALA A 161 -11.48 2.79 -19.49
CA ALA A 161 -12.57 1.83 -19.65
C ALA A 161 -13.49 1.78 -18.42
N PHE A 162 -12.94 1.97 -17.22
CA PHE A 162 -13.67 1.90 -15.94
C PHE A 162 -13.85 3.28 -15.28
N TYR A 163 -12.86 4.15 -15.40
CA TYR A 163 -12.81 5.46 -14.79
C TYR A 163 -12.74 6.56 -15.87
N LYS A 164 -13.90 6.95 -16.36
CA LYS A 164 -14.05 7.83 -17.53
C LYS A 164 -13.44 9.21 -17.30
N THR A 165 -13.62 9.77 -16.11
CA THR A 165 -13.24 11.15 -15.77
C THR A 165 -12.12 11.26 -14.74
N ALA A 166 -11.61 10.14 -14.20
CA ALA A 166 -10.56 10.18 -13.16
C ALA A 166 -9.29 10.87 -13.67
N ARG A 167 -8.64 11.66 -12.82
CA ARG A 167 -7.36 12.30 -13.15
C ARG A 167 -6.28 11.24 -13.33
N ILE A 168 -5.50 11.36 -14.41
CA ILE A 168 -4.33 10.52 -14.66
C ILE A 168 -3.12 11.43 -14.83
N VAL A 169 -2.05 11.18 -14.10
CA VAL A 169 -0.77 11.89 -14.24
C VAL A 169 0.22 10.98 -14.96
N VAL A 170 0.78 11.49 -16.06
CA VAL A 170 1.79 10.80 -16.86
C VAL A 170 3.10 11.57 -16.76
N TYR A 171 4.10 10.91 -16.15
CA TYR A 171 5.47 11.40 -16.11
C TYR A 171 6.25 10.94 -17.35
N ASP A 172 6.77 11.91 -18.09
CA ASP A 172 7.64 11.72 -19.22
C ASP A 172 9.10 11.60 -18.75
N ILE A 173 9.62 10.38 -18.86
CA ILE A 173 11.00 10.01 -18.54
C ILE A 173 11.85 9.78 -19.81
N GLY A 174 11.41 10.28 -20.97
CA GLY A 174 12.14 10.16 -22.24
C GLY A 174 11.27 9.85 -23.46
N LEU A 175 10.16 10.55 -23.66
CA LEU A 175 9.32 10.48 -24.84
C LEU A 175 9.89 11.31 -25.99
N SER A 176 9.59 10.92 -27.23
CA SER A 176 9.78 11.82 -28.37
C SER A 176 8.80 12.99 -28.31
N LYS A 177 9.17 14.13 -28.91
CA LYS A 177 8.30 15.32 -29.03
C LYS A 177 6.91 14.97 -29.58
N LYS A 178 6.84 14.09 -30.58
CA LYS A 178 5.59 13.62 -31.19
C LYS A 178 4.71 12.85 -30.20
N SER A 179 5.32 11.99 -29.39
CA SER A 179 4.61 11.21 -28.37
C SER A 179 4.15 12.10 -27.21
N ALA A 180 4.99 13.02 -26.74
CA ALA A 180 4.63 13.99 -25.70
C ALA A 180 3.41 14.84 -26.12
N ILE A 181 3.38 15.36 -27.36
CA ILE A 181 2.21 16.07 -27.91
C ILE A 181 0.94 15.20 -27.90
N ARG A 182 1.08 13.89 -28.14
CA ARG A 182 -0.06 12.96 -28.09
C ARG A 182 -0.55 12.76 -26.66
N VAL A 183 0.33 12.54 -25.70
CA VAL A 183 -0.03 12.36 -24.28
C VAL A 183 -0.76 13.59 -23.75
N LYS A 184 -0.27 14.79 -24.05
CA LYS A 184 -0.90 16.06 -23.67
C LYS A 184 -2.34 16.25 -24.19
N ARG A 185 -2.75 15.49 -25.20
CA ARG A 185 -4.11 15.54 -25.79
C ARG A 185 -5.04 14.46 -25.24
N TRP A 186 -4.55 13.56 -24.39
CA TRP A 186 -5.40 12.52 -23.80
C TRP A 186 -6.33 13.13 -22.74
N CYS A 187 -7.53 12.57 -22.64
CA CYS A 187 -8.58 13.19 -21.84
C CYS A 187 -8.30 13.05 -20.34
N TYR A 188 -8.40 14.17 -19.60
CA TYR A 188 -8.03 14.30 -18.18
C TYR A 188 -6.67 13.66 -17.84
N VAL A 189 -5.71 13.78 -18.75
CA VAL A 189 -4.32 13.41 -18.53
C VAL A 189 -3.51 14.67 -18.28
N GLU A 190 -2.86 14.71 -17.12
CA GLU A 190 -1.84 15.70 -16.79
C GLU A 190 -0.47 15.15 -17.20
N TYR A 191 0.19 15.87 -18.11
CA TYR A 191 1.54 15.54 -18.54
C TYR A 191 2.56 16.28 -17.66
N ARG A 192 3.53 15.56 -17.11
CA ARG A 192 4.68 16.12 -16.38
C ARG A 192 5.97 15.63 -17.01
N GLN A 193 6.95 16.51 -17.17
CA GLN A 193 8.28 16.10 -17.62
C GLN A 193 9.15 15.83 -16.39
N PHE A 194 9.80 14.66 -16.34
CA PHE A 194 10.80 14.39 -15.30
C PHE A 194 12.10 15.11 -15.66
N ASN A 195 12.52 16.07 -14.82
CA ASN A 195 13.74 16.82 -15.07
C ASN A 195 14.96 16.07 -14.53
N PHE A 196 15.67 15.38 -15.44
CA PHE A 196 16.91 14.67 -15.10
C PHE A 196 18.09 15.59 -14.78
N GLU A 197 18.01 16.89 -15.08
CA GLU A 197 19.08 17.85 -14.74
C GLU A 197 19.06 18.21 -13.24
N ASP A 198 17.90 18.09 -12.58
CA ASP A 198 17.75 18.35 -11.14
C ASP A 198 18.20 17.16 -10.27
N HIS A 199 18.78 16.12 -10.90
CA HIS A 199 19.15 14.87 -10.25
C HIS A 199 20.55 14.43 -10.67
N PRO A 200 21.26 13.65 -9.83
CA PRO A 200 22.55 13.10 -10.19
C PRO A 200 22.52 12.31 -11.50
N ARG A 201 23.62 12.34 -12.27
CA ARG A 201 23.70 11.78 -13.63
C ARG A 201 23.24 10.33 -13.74
N TYR A 202 23.43 9.51 -12.70
CA TYR A 202 23.02 8.12 -12.68
C TYR A 202 21.49 7.93 -12.76
N PHE A 203 20.66 8.94 -12.49
CA PHE A 203 19.21 8.89 -12.72
C PHE A 203 18.84 8.68 -14.20
N ARG A 204 19.72 9.06 -15.13
CA ARG A 204 19.52 8.86 -16.58
C ARG A 204 19.58 7.38 -16.97
N GLN A 205 20.10 6.51 -16.10
CA GLN A 205 20.08 5.06 -16.28
C GLN A 205 18.69 4.51 -15.94
N LEU A 206 17.74 4.62 -16.88
CA LEU A 206 16.33 4.31 -16.64
C LEU A 206 16.08 2.90 -16.11
N PHE A 207 16.94 1.93 -16.44
CA PHE A 207 16.85 0.54 -16.00
C PHE A 207 17.13 0.32 -14.50
N THR A 208 17.65 1.34 -13.81
CA THR A 208 17.86 1.33 -12.34
C THR A 208 16.65 1.88 -11.58
N PHE A 209 15.63 2.37 -12.30
CA PHE A 209 14.35 2.86 -11.76
C PHE A 209 14.45 3.95 -10.67
N ARG A 210 15.61 4.61 -10.49
CA ARG A 210 15.82 5.65 -9.45
C ARG A 210 14.87 6.84 -9.56
N TRP A 211 14.35 7.13 -10.75
CA TRP A 211 13.36 8.19 -10.98
C TRP A 211 11.97 7.85 -10.39
N LYS A 212 11.61 6.57 -10.30
CA LYS A 212 10.25 6.12 -9.92
C LYS A 212 9.87 6.53 -8.50
N PRO A 213 10.74 6.40 -7.50
CA PRO A 213 10.42 6.84 -6.16
C PRO A 213 10.25 8.34 -6.03
N ILE A 214 11.03 9.14 -6.79
CA ILE A 214 10.86 10.61 -6.83
C ILE A 214 9.48 10.96 -7.40
N VAL A 215 9.09 10.33 -8.52
CA VAL A 215 7.76 10.48 -9.12
C VAL A 215 6.65 10.13 -8.11
N ILE A 216 6.81 9.03 -7.37
CA ILE A 216 5.83 8.61 -6.36
C ILE A 216 5.75 9.64 -5.22
N ALA A 217 6.89 10.14 -4.73
CA ALA A 217 6.92 11.12 -3.65
C ALA A 217 6.32 12.48 -4.06
N GLU A 218 6.65 12.98 -5.25
CA GLU A 218 6.03 14.19 -5.79
C GLU A 218 4.51 14.04 -5.92
N ALA A 219 4.05 12.89 -6.44
CA ALA A 219 2.62 12.65 -6.57
C ALA A 219 1.92 12.49 -5.20
N LEU A 220 2.57 11.85 -4.22
CA LEU A 220 2.03 11.76 -2.85
C LEU A 220 1.95 13.14 -2.18
N ARG A 221 2.97 13.99 -2.35
CA ARG A 221 2.96 15.37 -1.84
C ARG A 221 1.81 16.18 -2.45
N ASP A 222 1.59 16.05 -3.76
CA ASP A 222 0.61 16.87 -4.48
C ASP A 222 -0.84 16.37 -4.32
N PHE A 223 -1.06 15.06 -4.16
CA PHE A 223 -2.40 14.44 -4.20
C PHE A 223 -2.80 13.69 -2.92
N GLY A 224 -1.86 13.38 -2.03
CA GLY A 224 -2.10 12.63 -0.80
C GLY A 224 -2.33 11.13 -1.01
N VAL A 225 -3.25 10.74 -1.90
CA VAL A 225 -3.60 9.35 -2.20
C VAL A 225 -3.46 9.08 -3.69
N ILE A 226 -2.67 8.06 -4.05
CA ILE A 226 -2.38 7.74 -5.45
C ILE A 226 -2.47 6.24 -5.74
N TRP A 227 -2.70 5.92 -7.00
CA TRP A 227 -2.41 4.63 -7.62
C TRP A 227 -1.22 4.76 -8.55
N TYR A 228 -0.03 4.36 -8.12
CA TYR A 228 1.08 4.21 -9.05
C TYR A 228 0.95 2.89 -9.83
N MET A 229 1.02 2.96 -11.16
CA MET A 229 0.88 1.80 -12.04
C MET A 229 1.99 1.77 -13.08
N ASP A 230 2.74 0.66 -13.14
CA ASP A 230 3.67 0.41 -14.23
C ASP A 230 2.92 0.21 -15.56
N THR A 231 3.52 0.59 -16.68
CA THR A 231 2.87 0.55 -18.00
C THR A 231 2.48 -0.85 -18.49
N SER A 232 3.04 -1.89 -17.86
CA SER A 232 2.65 -3.27 -18.11
C SER A 232 1.29 -3.64 -17.52
N VAL A 233 0.74 -2.84 -16.61
CA VAL A 233 -0.56 -3.08 -15.98
C VAL A 233 -1.69 -2.85 -16.98
N ILE A 234 -2.69 -3.75 -16.95
CA ILE A 234 -3.98 -3.56 -17.61
C ILE A 234 -5.06 -3.75 -16.55
N LEU A 235 -5.85 -2.70 -16.35
CA LEU A 235 -7.00 -2.76 -15.45
C LEU A 235 -8.10 -3.64 -16.05
N GLN A 236 -8.68 -4.51 -15.22
CA GLN A 236 -9.75 -5.45 -15.57
C GLN A 236 -11.04 -5.22 -14.80
N LYS A 237 -10.99 -4.49 -13.67
CA LYS A 237 -12.16 -4.11 -12.88
C LYS A 237 -12.05 -2.68 -12.38
N GLY A 238 -13.20 -2.00 -12.29
CA GLY A 238 -13.32 -0.66 -11.73
C GLY A 238 -13.76 -0.61 -10.27
N ASP A 239 -14.28 -1.69 -9.71
CA ASP A 239 -14.65 -1.70 -8.28
C ASP A 239 -13.43 -2.07 -7.43
N LEU A 240 -12.84 -1.08 -6.77
CA LEU A 240 -11.70 -1.24 -5.87
C LEU A 240 -12.07 -1.02 -4.40
N ARG A 241 -13.37 -0.98 -4.05
CA ARG A 241 -13.82 -0.67 -2.68
C ARG A 241 -13.28 -1.66 -1.64
N HIS A 242 -13.12 -2.91 -2.01
CA HIS A 242 -12.57 -3.96 -1.14
C HIS A 242 -11.07 -3.72 -0.83
N ILE A 243 -10.32 -3.09 -1.74
CA ILE A 243 -8.94 -2.64 -1.47
C ILE A 243 -8.97 -1.43 -0.54
N TYR A 244 -9.85 -0.45 -0.82
CA TYR A 244 -9.97 0.76 0.00
C TYR A 244 -10.38 0.46 1.44
N ALA A 245 -11.20 -0.57 1.65
CA ALA A 245 -11.58 -1.05 2.99
C ALA A 245 -10.38 -1.42 3.86
N LEU A 246 -9.32 -2.01 3.27
CA LEU A 246 -8.09 -2.40 3.97
C LEU A 246 -7.34 -1.21 4.61
N ILE A 247 -7.56 0.00 4.08
CA ILE A 247 -6.97 1.24 4.59
C ILE A 247 -7.98 2.02 5.43
N LYS A 248 -9.23 2.13 4.96
CA LYS A 248 -10.31 2.88 5.63
C LYS A 248 -10.65 2.33 7.01
N CYS A 249 -10.44 1.03 7.27
CA CYS A 249 -10.67 0.43 8.60
C CYS A 249 -9.92 1.18 9.73
N ARG A 250 -8.79 1.85 9.41
CA ARG A 250 -7.94 2.59 10.36
C ARG A 250 -8.63 3.82 10.96
N GLN A 251 -9.75 4.25 10.38
CA GLN A 251 -10.58 5.35 10.89
C GLN A 251 -11.38 4.97 12.13
N THR A 252 -11.55 3.66 12.37
CA THR A 252 -12.31 3.16 13.52
C THR A 252 -11.38 2.80 14.70
N PRO A 253 -11.86 2.89 15.95
CA PRO A 253 -11.10 2.48 17.12
C PRO A 253 -10.60 1.04 16.99
N ARG A 254 -9.30 0.82 17.21
CA ARG A 254 -8.66 -0.49 17.03
C ARG A 254 -8.96 -1.43 18.19
N ILE A 255 -9.28 -2.69 17.90
CA ILE A 255 -9.06 -3.79 18.83
C ILE A 255 -7.56 -4.08 18.84
N SER A 256 -6.91 -3.97 20.00
CA SER A 256 -5.48 -4.26 20.12
C SER A 256 -5.24 -5.77 20.13
N LEU A 257 -5.08 -6.36 18.93
CA LEU A 257 -4.64 -7.75 18.79
C LEU A 257 -3.11 -7.84 18.90
N PRO A 258 -2.52 -8.77 19.65
CA PRO A 258 -1.07 -8.94 19.70
C PRO A 258 -0.51 -9.33 18.32
N ILE A 259 0.70 -8.88 18.01
CA ILE A 259 1.39 -9.30 16.78
C ILE A 259 1.74 -10.78 16.89
N PRO A 260 1.39 -11.63 15.91
CA PRO A 260 1.73 -13.05 15.95
C PRO A 260 3.24 -13.29 16.02
N SER A 261 3.61 -14.37 16.71
CA SER A 261 5.01 -14.79 16.83
C SER A 261 5.63 -15.10 15.46
N VAL A 262 6.96 -15.18 15.39
CA VAL A 262 7.66 -15.56 14.16
C VAL A 262 7.15 -16.92 13.65
N GLN A 263 6.99 -17.90 14.55
CA GLN A 263 6.49 -19.24 14.19
C GLN A 263 5.06 -19.19 13.64
N GLN A 264 4.18 -18.39 14.26
CA GLN A 264 2.81 -18.23 13.77
C GLN A 264 2.78 -17.58 12.39
N ARG A 265 3.61 -16.55 12.15
CA ARG A 265 3.76 -15.91 10.84
C ARG A 265 4.30 -16.86 9.78
N ASP A 266 5.29 -17.68 10.13
CA ASP A 266 5.86 -18.70 9.25
C ASP A 266 4.81 -19.75 8.88
N MET A 267 4.07 -20.26 9.88
CA MET A 267 2.98 -21.22 9.67
C MET A 267 1.86 -20.66 8.81
N ARG A 268 1.49 -19.40 9.05
CA ARG A 268 0.51 -18.68 8.23
C ARG A 268 0.91 -18.72 6.75
N GLU A 269 2.18 -18.54 6.41
CA GLU A 269 2.63 -18.58 5.01
C GLU A 269 2.67 -19.99 4.44
N LEU A 270 3.10 -20.98 5.23
CA LEU A 270 3.14 -22.39 4.81
C LEU A 270 1.76 -22.93 4.42
N HIS A 271 0.70 -22.45 5.07
CA HIS A 271 -0.68 -22.86 4.78
C HIS A 271 -1.33 -22.05 3.66
N TRP A 272 -0.67 -20.99 3.18
CA TRP A 272 -1.23 -20.15 2.14
C TRP A 272 -1.27 -20.88 0.80
N GLN A 273 -2.42 -20.81 0.13
CA GLN A 273 -2.64 -21.38 -1.19
C GLN A 273 -2.95 -20.26 -2.18
N ASP A 274 -2.19 -20.19 -3.28
CA ASP A 274 -2.36 -19.20 -4.35
C ASP A 274 -3.51 -19.58 -5.30
N THR A 275 -4.68 -19.89 -4.74
CA THR A 275 -5.81 -20.44 -5.53
C THR A 275 -6.85 -19.40 -5.89
N HIS A 276 -6.90 -18.26 -5.17
CA HIS A 276 -7.93 -17.24 -5.34
C HIS A 276 -7.30 -15.85 -5.53
N SER A 277 -7.75 -15.14 -6.58
CA SER A 277 -7.36 -13.75 -6.83
C SER A 277 -7.95 -12.75 -5.82
N TRP A 278 -8.94 -13.18 -5.03
CA TRP A 278 -9.46 -12.50 -3.86
C TRP A 278 -10.03 -13.52 -2.86
N ASP A 279 -9.26 -13.83 -1.83
CA ASP A 279 -9.71 -14.68 -0.71
C ASP A 279 -10.51 -13.83 0.30
N THR A 280 -11.83 -14.02 0.34
CA THR A 280 -12.73 -13.25 1.20
C THR A 280 -12.57 -13.55 2.69
N VAL A 281 -12.10 -14.75 3.05
CA VAL A 281 -11.85 -15.14 4.45
C VAL A 281 -10.62 -14.41 4.96
N GLN A 282 -9.50 -14.49 4.22
CA GLN A 282 -8.28 -13.77 4.57
C GLN A 282 -8.47 -12.25 4.50
N TRP A 283 -9.27 -11.75 3.55
CA TRP A 283 -9.64 -10.34 3.47
C TRP A 283 -10.41 -9.87 4.70
N THR A 284 -11.40 -10.64 5.17
CA THR A 284 -12.18 -10.30 6.38
C THR A 284 -11.28 -10.26 7.61
N ALA A 285 -10.42 -11.28 7.79
CA ALA A 285 -9.44 -11.28 8.88
C ALA A 285 -8.50 -10.06 8.84
N ASN A 286 -8.07 -9.65 7.64
CA ASN A 286 -7.24 -8.44 7.47
C ASN A 286 -7.98 -7.15 7.85
N LEU A 287 -9.29 -7.07 7.62
CA LEU A 287 -10.11 -5.93 8.04
C LEU A 287 -10.29 -5.89 9.57
N GLU A 288 -10.48 -7.06 10.20
CA GLU A 288 -10.58 -7.17 11.65
C GLU A 288 -9.25 -6.80 12.34
N GLU A 289 -8.12 -7.25 11.80
CA GLU A 289 -6.79 -6.87 12.31
C GLU A 289 -6.48 -5.40 12.01
N CYS A 290 -6.90 -4.89 10.85
CA CYS A 290 -6.70 -3.52 10.38
C CYS A 290 -5.24 -3.01 10.46
N ARG A 291 -4.29 -3.87 10.08
CA ARG A 291 -2.83 -3.61 10.18
C ARG A 291 -2.14 -3.30 8.85
N LYS A 292 -2.85 -3.38 7.73
CA LYS A 292 -2.31 -3.14 6.38
C LYS A 292 -1.65 -1.77 6.26
N ALA A 293 -0.47 -1.70 5.66
CA ALA A 293 0.33 -0.51 5.43
C ALA A 293 -0.42 0.50 4.54
N THR A 294 -0.13 1.80 4.70
CA THR A 294 -0.63 2.82 3.77
C THR A 294 0.03 2.74 2.38
N TYR A 295 1.20 2.11 2.28
CA TYR A 295 1.85 1.74 1.03
C TYR A 295 1.53 0.29 0.72
N LEU A 296 0.57 0.04 -0.17
CA LEU A 296 0.02 -1.29 -0.42
C LEU A 296 0.53 -1.87 -1.76
N LEU A 297 1.13 -3.04 -1.71
CA LEU A 297 1.64 -3.75 -2.89
C LEU A 297 0.64 -4.80 -3.41
N HIS A 298 0.69 -5.10 -4.71
CA HIS A 298 -0.32 -5.95 -5.35
C HIS A 298 0.25 -7.15 -6.10
N SER A 299 1.26 -6.94 -6.94
CA SER A 299 1.79 -8.00 -7.80
C SER A 299 3.00 -8.68 -7.18
N PHE A 300 2.87 -9.97 -6.85
CA PHE A 300 4.03 -10.80 -6.48
C PHE A 300 4.92 -11.00 -7.71
N THR A 301 6.24 -10.90 -7.54
CA THR A 301 7.18 -11.05 -8.66
C THR A 301 7.57 -12.50 -8.93
N GLY A 302 7.20 -13.44 -8.05
CA GLY A 302 7.52 -14.86 -8.19
C GLY A 302 8.76 -15.32 -7.41
N HIS A 303 9.40 -14.44 -6.63
CA HIS A 303 10.64 -14.75 -5.91
C HIS A 303 10.77 -14.00 -4.58
N GLY A 304 11.76 -14.37 -3.76
CA GLY A 304 12.03 -13.73 -2.47
C GLY A 304 12.69 -12.36 -2.58
N ILE A 305 12.59 -11.59 -1.49
CA ILE A 305 13.29 -10.30 -1.33
C ILE A 305 14.79 -10.53 -1.32
N TYR A 306 15.27 -11.45 -0.48
CA TYR A 306 16.70 -11.73 -0.34
C TYR A 306 17.36 -12.12 -1.66
N ALA A 307 16.73 -13.06 -2.39
CA ALA A 307 17.28 -13.60 -3.62
C ALA A 307 17.56 -12.54 -4.69
N ALA A 308 16.76 -11.47 -4.75
CA ALA A 308 16.83 -10.47 -5.82
C ALA A 308 17.34 -9.10 -5.38
N THR A 309 18.00 -9.06 -4.21
CA THR A 309 18.53 -7.87 -3.58
C THR A 309 20.05 -7.96 -3.47
N ASP A 310 20.77 -6.97 -4.02
CA ASP A 310 22.21 -6.85 -3.87
C ASP A 310 22.59 -6.82 -2.38
N PRO A 311 23.50 -7.69 -1.90
CA PRO A 311 23.95 -7.70 -0.52
C PRO A 311 24.49 -6.35 -0.01
N SER A 312 25.04 -5.50 -0.88
CA SER A 312 25.53 -4.17 -0.52
C SER A 312 24.44 -3.27 0.07
N LEU A 313 23.17 -3.49 -0.32
CA LEU A 313 22.00 -2.76 0.20
C LEU A 313 21.85 -2.94 1.72
N TYR A 314 22.17 -4.11 2.27
CA TYR A 314 22.01 -4.40 3.70
C TYR A 314 22.98 -3.62 4.59
N SER A 315 24.02 -3.02 4.02
CA SER A 315 24.88 -2.07 4.75
C SER A 315 24.15 -0.77 5.11
N PHE A 316 23.15 -0.37 4.31
CA PHE A 316 22.26 0.77 4.59
C PHE A 316 21.04 0.36 5.41
N PHE A 317 20.60 -0.89 5.28
CA PHE A 317 19.43 -1.42 5.98
C PHE A 317 19.80 -2.71 6.72
N PRO A 318 20.25 -2.64 7.99
CA PRO A 318 20.68 -3.80 8.77
C PRO A 318 19.48 -4.61 9.30
N VAL A 319 18.72 -5.14 8.35
CA VAL A 319 17.51 -5.96 8.57
C VAL A 319 17.88 -7.41 8.84
N SER A 320 16.93 -8.21 9.32
CA SER A 320 17.13 -9.64 9.55
C SER A 320 17.23 -10.40 8.23
N VAL A 321 18.46 -10.78 7.85
CA VAL A 321 18.71 -11.61 6.67
C VAL A 321 18.06 -12.99 6.82
N ASP A 322 18.04 -13.54 8.03
CA ASP A 322 17.40 -14.83 8.30
C ASP A 322 15.89 -14.79 8.03
N GLU A 323 15.21 -13.70 8.39
CA GLU A 323 13.79 -13.54 8.06
C GLU A 323 13.58 -13.29 6.56
N LEU A 324 14.48 -12.54 5.89
CA LEU A 324 14.38 -12.27 4.45
C LEU A 324 14.58 -13.50 3.56
N ARG A 325 15.31 -14.51 4.04
CA ARG A 325 15.50 -15.78 3.33
C ARG A 325 14.27 -16.69 3.36
N LYS A 326 13.29 -16.40 4.22
CA LYS A 326 12.09 -17.24 4.38
C LYS A 326 11.07 -17.00 3.26
N PRO A 327 10.25 -18.01 2.89
CA PRO A 327 9.22 -17.87 1.85
C PRO A 327 8.19 -16.76 2.08
N LYS A 328 7.98 -16.31 3.33
CA LYS A 328 7.09 -15.20 3.67
C LYS A 328 7.61 -13.83 3.23
N ALA A 329 8.92 -13.68 3.06
CA ALA A 329 9.57 -12.46 2.60
C ALA A 329 9.58 -12.42 1.06
N LYS A 330 8.39 -12.28 0.49
CA LYS A 330 8.15 -12.20 -0.96
C LYS A 330 8.44 -10.81 -1.52
N MET A 331 8.99 -10.75 -2.72
CA MET A 331 9.22 -9.51 -3.46
C MET A 331 7.97 -9.10 -4.26
N TYR A 332 7.64 -7.81 -4.22
CA TYR A 332 6.55 -7.19 -4.96
C TYR A 332 7.04 -5.95 -5.73
N GLU A 333 6.29 -5.51 -6.74
CA GLU A 333 6.60 -4.29 -7.51
C GLU A 333 6.49 -3.01 -6.63
N ALA A 334 7.52 -2.14 -6.56
CA ALA A 334 7.55 -0.97 -5.63
C ALA A 334 8.64 0.10 -5.95
N GLY A 335 8.79 1.19 -5.16
CA GLY A 335 9.96 2.11 -5.22
C GLY A 335 10.20 3.12 -4.04
N SER A 336 11.48 3.39 -3.67
CA SER A 336 11.95 4.18 -2.47
C SER A 336 12.87 5.40 -2.74
N VAL A 337 12.58 6.56 -2.11
CA VAL A 337 13.19 7.89 -2.42
C VAL A 337 14.63 8.05 -1.93
N LEU A 338 14.87 7.88 -0.63
CA LEU A 338 16.17 8.22 -0.02
C LEU A 338 17.31 7.38 -0.59
N CYS A 339 17.04 6.09 -0.82
CA CYS A 339 18.00 5.19 -1.43
C CYS A 339 18.23 5.51 -2.92
N ALA A 340 17.25 6.09 -3.61
CA ALA A 340 17.42 6.52 -5.01
C ALA A 340 18.41 7.68 -5.14
N LEU A 341 18.41 8.61 -4.17
CA LEU A 341 19.32 9.77 -4.10
C LEU A 341 20.74 9.41 -3.65
N GLU A 342 20.93 8.26 -3.01
CA GLU A 342 22.25 7.78 -2.60
C GLU A 342 22.74 6.73 -3.60
N GLU A 343 23.77 7.08 -4.38
CA GLU A 343 24.26 6.21 -5.47
C GLU A 343 24.55 4.80 -4.96
N LYS A 344 25.26 4.69 -3.84
CA LYS A 344 25.70 3.42 -3.28
C LYS A 344 24.58 2.60 -2.65
N CYS A 345 23.42 3.20 -2.38
CA CYS A 345 22.34 2.50 -1.69
C CYS A 345 21.59 1.56 -2.65
N MET A 346 21.20 2.02 -3.84
CA MET A 346 20.53 1.18 -4.86
C MET A 346 21.51 0.31 -5.69
N GLY A 347 22.62 -0.11 -5.07
CA GLY A 347 23.70 -0.83 -5.73
C GLY A 347 24.74 0.09 -6.40
N THR A 348 26.01 -0.27 -6.23
CA THR A 348 27.17 0.43 -6.82
C THR A 348 27.63 -0.16 -8.13
N GLU A 349 27.31 -1.42 -8.38
CA GLU A 349 27.66 -2.14 -9.60
C GLU A 349 26.42 -2.31 -10.47
N ILE A 350 26.59 -2.25 -11.79
CA ILE A 350 25.50 -2.56 -12.72
C ILE A 350 25.31 -4.07 -12.68
N ILE A 351 24.51 -4.52 -11.72
CA ILE A 351 24.09 -5.90 -11.60
C ILE A 351 22.92 -6.14 -12.57
N PRO A 352 22.85 -7.28 -13.26
CA PRO A 352 21.74 -7.58 -14.17
C PRO A 352 20.37 -7.48 -13.48
N ASN A 353 19.39 -6.95 -14.21
CA ASN A 353 17.97 -7.00 -13.83
C ASN A 353 17.35 -8.41 -13.98
N THR A 354 18.05 -9.29 -14.69
CA THR A 354 17.69 -10.70 -14.89
C THR A 354 18.34 -11.54 -13.79
N CYS A 355 17.55 -12.40 -13.16
CA CYS A 355 17.97 -13.17 -12.00
C CYS A 355 18.15 -14.66 -12.33
N GLU A 356 19.20 -15.25 -11.76
CA GLU A 356 19.51 -16.67 -11.86
C GLU A 356 19.06 -17.39 -10.60
N PHE A 357 17.75 -17.66 -10.51
CA PHE A 357 17.17 -18.30 -9.33
C PHE A 357 17.48 -19.81 -9.29
N ASN A 358 17.73 -20.30 -8.09
CA ASN A 358 17.60 -21.73 -7.81
C ASN A 358 16.13 -22.13 -7.97
N ARG A 359 15.83 -23.02 -8.93
CA ARG A 359 14.45 -23.42 -9.25
C ARG A 359 13.73 -24.10 -8.09
N SER A 360 14.46 -24.76 -7.20
CA SER A 360 13.90 -25.43 -6.03
C SER A 360 13.71 -24.47 -4.85
N ASP A 361 14.40 -23.33 -4.86
CA ASP A 361 14.36 -22.33 -3.79
C ASP A 361 14.64 -20.92 -4.33
N PRO A 362 13.62 -20.20 -4.81
CA PRO A 362 13.77 -18.85 -5.33
C PRO A 362 13.83 -17.78 -4.22
N TYR A 363 14.06 -18.16 -2.95
CA TYR A 363 14.00 -17.26 -1.80
C TYR A 363 15.33 -17.13 -1.06
N SER A 364 15.95 -18.25 -0.70
CA SER A 364 17.03 -18.26 0.29
C SER A 364 18.41 -17.88 -0.24
N SER A 365 18.59 -17.92 -1.55
CA SER A 365 19.89 -17.77 -2.21
C SER A 365 19.93 -16.55 -3.12
N PHE A 366 21.01 -15.76 -3.03
CA PHE A 366 21.21 -14.60 -3.89
C PHE A 366 21.34 -15.04 -5.36
N ALA A 367 20.47 -14.50 -6.20
CA ALA A 367 20.30 -14.88 -7.62
C ALA A 367 21.15 -14.01 -8.56
N GLN A 368 22.22 -13.40 -8.05
CA GLN A 368 23.19 -12.60 -8.81
C GLN A 368 22.54 -11.46 -9.62
N CYS A 369 21.46 -10.89 -9.07
CA CYS A 369 20.71 -9.81 -9.70
C CYS A 369 20.32 -8.75 -8.69
N HIS A 370 19.98 -7.55 -9.15
CA HIS A 370 19.42 -6.52 -8.30
C HIS A 370 18.16 -5.94 -8.92
N ARG A 371 17.04 -6.00 -8.21
CA ARG A 371 15.76 -5.43 -8.65
C ARG A 371 15.58 -3.98 -8.21
N TYR A 372 16.66 -3.28 -7.89
CA TYR A 372 16.72 -1.85 -7.61
C TYR A 372 15.59 -1.34 -6.68
N ASP A 373 14.66 -0.56 -7.23
CA ASP A 373 13.56 0.10 -6.52
C ASP A 373 12.64 -0.89 -5.80
N GLN A 374 12.37 -2.04 -6.41
CA GLN A 374 11.63 -3.14 -5.79
C GLN A 374 12.35 -3.61 -4.53
N SER A 375 13.66 -3.85 -4.60
CA SER A 375 14.46 -4.37 -3.48
C SER A 375 14.35 -3.48 -2.26
N VAL A 376 14.56 -2.16 -2.44
CA VAL A 376 14.60 -1.22 -1.32
C VAL A 376 13.26 -1.16 -0.58
N VAL A 377 12.15 -0.96 -1.30
CA VAL A 377 10.85 -0.85 -0.62
C VAL A 377 10.44 -2.15 0.03
N ASN A 378 10.68 -3.29 -0.62
CA ASN A 378 10.32 -4.55 -0.01
C ASN A 378 11.16 -4.84 1.23
N VAL A 379 12.45 -4.49 1.25
CA VAL A 379 13.28 -4.58 2.46
C VAL A 379 12.71 -3.71 3.58
N LEU A 380 12.40 -2.44 3.28
CA LEU A 380 11.85 -1.50 4.26
C LEU A 380 10.48 -1.94 4.79
N LEU A 381 9.57 -2.36 3.91
CA LEU A 381 8.25 -2.84 4.30
C LEU A 381 8.32 -4.16 5.06
N ALA A 382 9.19 -5.09 4.65
CA ALA A 382 9.37 -6.33 5.38
C ALA A 382 9.84 -6.03 6.81
N ASP A 383 10.87 -5.20 7.01
CA ASP A 383 11.33 -4.88 8.35
C ASP A 383 10.27 -4.12 9.18
N ALA A 384 9.63 -3.10 8.59
CA ALA A 384 8.59 -2.31 9.26
C ALA A 384 7.34 -3.12 9.64
N TYR A 385 7.09 -4.23 8.95
CA TYR A 385 5.88 -5.04 9.12
C TYR A 385 6.20 -6.51 9.40
N TYR A 386 7.24 -6.75 10.21
CA TYR A 386 7.53 -8.07 10.79
C TYR A 386 7.66 -9.16 9.73
N TYR A 387 8.24 -8.86 8.58
CA TYR A 387 8.51 -9.79 7.49
C TYR A 387 7.26 -10.61 7.08
N ASP A 388 6.07 -10.03 7.28
CA ASP A 388 4.79 -10.65 6.96
C ASP A 388 4.08 -9.81 5.91
N ARG A 389 4.15 -10.30 4.67
CA ARG A 389 3.55 -9.68 3.49
C ARG A 389 2.07 -9.33 3.65
N ARG A 390 1.33 -10.01 4.54
CA ARG A 390 -0.08 -9.68 4.79
C ARG A 390 -0.26 -8.28 5.33
N TYR A 391 0.76 -7.67 5.91
CA TYR A 391 0.63 -6.32 6.41
C TYR A 391 1.00 -5.24 5.39
N TYR A 392 1.57 -5.55 4.23
CA TYR A 392 1.95 -4.53 3.24
C TYR A 392 1.59 -4.90 1.80
N THR A 393 0.84 -5.98 1.62
CA THR A 393 0.26 -6.37 0.33
C THR A 393 -1.25 -6.43 0.43
N SER A 394 -1.96 -6.16 -0.65
CA SER A 394 -3.42 -6.31 -0.68
C SER A 394 -3.86 -7.76 -0.65
N GLU A 395 -3.04 -8.67 -1.18
CA GLU A 395 -3.38 -10.07 -1.45
C GLU A 395 -4.55 -10.22 -2.43
N ILE A 396 -4.82 -9.17 -3.21
CA ILE A 396 -5.92 -9.08 -4.16
C ILE A 396 -5.33 -8.77 -5.54
N THR A 397 -5.66 -9.60 -6.52
CA THR A 397 -5.15 -9.53 -7.90
C THR A 397 -6.26 -9.65 -8.95
N ASP A 398 -7.53 -9.63 -8.55
CA ASP A 398 -8.69 -9.85 -9.42
C ASP A 398 -9.06 -8.64 -10.32
N PHE A 399 -8.41 -7.49 -10.11
CA PHE A 399 -8.73 -6.24 -10.77
C PHE A 399 -7.72 -5.84 -11.85
N PHE A 400 -6.60 -6.55 -12.00
CA PHE A 400 -5.58 -6.24 -13.00
C PHE A 400 -4.89 -7.50 -13.52
N ARG A 401 -4.22 -7.33 -14.67
CA ARG A 401 -3.24 -8.30 -15.15
C ARG A 401 -1.99 -7.60 -15.66
N ILE A 402 -0.86 -8.31 -15.60
CA ILE A 402 0.41 -7.84 -16.16
C ILE A 402 0.53 -8.31 -17.60
N GLN A 403 0.78 -7.38 -18.51
CA GLN A 403 1.06 -7.65 -19.91
C GLN A 403 2.24 -6.79 -20.37
N ARG A 404 3.43 -7.39 -20.48
CA ARG A 404 4.65 -6.64 -20.83
C ARG A 404 4.75 -6.28 -22.32
N PHE A 405 4.19 -7.11 -23.20
CA PHE A 405 4.25 -6.91 -24.65
C PHE A 405 2.88 -6.59 -25.25
N ILE A 406 2.87 -5.91 -26.39
CA ILE A 406 1.62 -5.54 -27.06
C ILE A 406 1.16 -6.65 -27.98
N SER A 407 -0.06 -7.11 -27.72
CA SER A 407 -0.77 -8.01 -28.62
C SER A 407 -1.78 -7.27 -29.51
N ARG A 408 -2.22 -6.07 -29.13
CA ARG A 408 -3.21 -5.27 -29.87
C ARG A 408 -2.95 -3.76 -29.77
N PRO A 409 -2.95 -3.02 -30.89
CA PRO A 409 -2.82 -1.57 -30.87
C PRO A 409 -4.09 -0.89 -30.31
N VAL A 410 -3.89 0.11 -29.46
CA VAL A 410 -4.97 0.90 -28.84
C VAL A 410 -5.40 2.02 -29.78
N LYS A 411 -6.71 2.12 -30.06
CA LYS A 411 -7.31 3.17 -30.89
C LYS A 411 -7.47 4.46 -30.08
N ASN A 412 -7.36 5.62 -30.72
CA ASN A 412 -7.46 6.92 -30.03
C ASN A 412 -8.84 7.15 -29.36
N ARG A 413 -9.90 6.49 -29.86
CA ARG A 413 -11.23 6.54 -29.23
C ARG A 413 -11.24 5.95 -27.82
N GLU A 414 -10.34 5.02 -27.50
CA GLU A 414 -10.25 4.35 -26.20
C GLU A 414 -9.57 5.24 -25.13
N LEU A 415 -9.09 6.42 -25.52
CA LEU A 415 -8.46 7.42 -24.63
C LEU A 415 -9.36 8.62 -24.35
N LYS A 416 -10.58 8.62 -24.89
CA LYS A 416 -11.57 9.68 -24.67
C LYS A 416 -12.34 9.41 -23.36
N CYS A 417 -12.83 10.46 -22.72
CA CYS A 417 -13.68 10.35 -21.52
C CYS A 417 -15.15 10.00 -21.83
N ILE A 418 -15.41 9.28 -22.94
CA ILE A 418 -16.76 8.94 -23.40
C ILE A 418 -17.17 7.57 -22.88
#